data_AF-A0A1S9P720-F1
#
_entry.id   AF-A0A1S9P720-F1
#
_cell.length_a   1.000
_cell.length_b   1.000
_cell.length_c   1.000
_cell.angle_alpha   90.00
_cell.angle_beta   90.00
_cell.angle_gamma   90.00
#
_symmetry.space_group_name_H-M   'P 1'
#
loop_
_entity.id
_entity.type
_entity.pdbx_description
1 polymer ?
#
loop_
_entity_poly.entity_id
_entity_poly.type
_entity_poly.pdbx_seq_one_letter_code
_entity_poly.pdbx_strand_id
1 'polypeptide(L)'
;MRKLNLVCCLLLAACVCKAQSKVSLTTLLTELTNPASVASLPNPSYVLKQVSSYDRHSVAPRQPGWFANEDHTNFLRTEVNNGRTEYVMMDEAGSGAIVRFWETTFKRPGTLRIYFDNERTAQIVIPGYDLMKFPLALGRGLLAPHSSYEAEAKGGSTLYLPLPYKKHCKVTWEDPEKNIVEKRYYQINFRKYAAGTPVETFTTAAFEANKNLLAKIDAYLLNPLKHNAAAKKNTTKLTVAPNSEAGLTLPLGSHAVTYLELKLNGAGSFSDEVLRGLFLAADFDGERTVYCPVSDFFGSGAGNNAVNSWYRIVIPQDKMIARWFMPYQRKGKISLVNKNATALDITLTLSTKPCAWTARSLYFHADWRLEKNVAIKRTEQDKPTEWDLNNIQGQGVFVGETLAVNNHMHKWYGEGDQKLWVDGEDFPSEFGTGLEDYYNTSWAPVVLYQTPFANATRADNEDSFGENTFTRTRNLDAVPFTKHFRYNVETLGWENGSADFAATTYWYGKKGSKTLIEQKPL
;
A
#
# COMPACT_ATOMS: atom_id res chain seq x y z
N MET A 1 17.94 10.29 -73.93
CA MET A 1 18.75 9.58 -72.92
C MET A 1 18.93 10.45 -71.69
N ARG A 2 18.11 10.26 -70.65
CA ARG A 2 18.30 10.85 -69.31
C ARG A 2 18.19 9.70 -68.31
N LYS A 3 19.31 9.36 -67.66
CA LYS A 3 19.38 8.34 -66.60
C LYS A 3 18.81 8.94 -65.31
N LEU A 4 17.76 8.33 -64.79
CA LEU A 4 17.18 8.66 -63.48
C LEU A 4 17.83 7.74 -62.44
N ASN A 5 18.73 8.29 -61.62
CA ASN A 5 19.32 7.58 -60.49
C ASN A 5 18.32 7.62 -59.32
N LEU A 6 17.73 6.47 -59.00
CA LEU A 6 16.88 6.28 -57.82
C LEU A 6 17.79 6.01 -56.62
N VAL A 7 18.00 7.02 -55.77
CA VAL A 7 18.68 6.87 -54.47
C VAL A 7 17.68 6.28 -53.48
N CYS A 8 17.89 5.01 -53.12
CA CYS A 8 17.11 4.33 -52.11
C CYS A 8 17.63 4.71 -50.72
N CYS A 9 17.01 5.68 -50.06
CA CYS A 9 17.30 6.02 -48.67
C CYS A 9 16.70 4.96 -47.73
N LEU A 10 17.54 4.03 -47.27
CA LEU A 10 17.22 3.18 -46.12
C LEU A 10 17.15 4.04 -44.84
N LEU A 11 15.92 4.30 -44.39
CA LEU A 11 15.65 4.82 -43.05
C LEU A 11 15.93 3.70 -42.03
N LEU A 12 17.16 3.66 -41.52
CA LEU A 12 17.49 2.93 -40.29
C LEU A 12 16.76 3.62 -39.12
N ALA A 13 15.67 3.02 -38.65
CA ALA A 13 15.05 3.38 -37.38
C ALA A 13 16.06 3.09 -36.26
N ALA A 14 16.79 4.11 -35.83
CA ALA A 14 17.61 4.05 -34.63
C ALA A 14 16.68 3.85 -33.43
N CYS A 15 16.54 2.59 -33.00
CA CYS A 15 15.90 2.24 -31.75
C CYS A 15 16.81 2.79 -30.64
N VAL A 16 16.50 3.99 -30.14
CA VAL A 16 17.19 4.54 -28.97
C VAL A 16 16.74 3.72 -27.76
N CYS A 17 17.42 2.60 -27.51
CA CYS A 17 17.39 1.92 -26.22
C CYS A 17 17.94 2.89 -25.19
N LYS A 18 17.06 3.68 -24.55
CA LYS A 18 17.44 4.39 -23.32
C LYS A 18 17.90 3.33 -22.33
N ALA A 19 19.15 3.42 -21.89
CA ALA A 19 19.70 2.54 -20.87
C ALA A 19 18.76 2.54 -19.66
N GLN A 20 18.39 1.35 -19.19
CA GLN A 20 17.53 1.16 -18.04
C GLN A 20 18.20 1.78 -16.80
N SER A 21 17.44 2.46 -15.96
CA SER A 21 17.97 3.07 -14.74
C SER A 21 18.53 1.99 -13.82
N LYS A 22 19.74 2.22 -13.29
CA LYS A 22 20.36 1.37 -12.27
C LYS A 22 19.53 1.41 -10.99
N VAL A 23 19.28 0.23 -10.40
CA VAL A 23 18.65 0.10 -9.08
C VAL A 23 19.75 -0.03 -8.04
N SER A 24 19.70 0.81 -7.00
CA SER A 24 20.57 0.72 -5.83
C SER A 24 19.80 1.15 -4.59
N LEU A 25 20.43 1.02 -3.42
CA LEU A 25 19.88 1.53 -2.17
C LEU A 25 19.51 3.03 -2.30
N THR A 26 20.41 3.83 -2.86
CA THR A 26 20.19 5.28 -3.06
C THR A 26 18.98 5.58 -3.94
N THR A 27 18.81 4.86 -5.06
CA THR A 27 17.69 5.13 -5.98
C THR A 27 16.37 4.71 -5.36
N LEU A 28 16.32 3.57 -4.65
CA LEU A 28 15.11 3.09 -3.97
C LEU A 28 14.72 4.01 -2.81
N LEU A 29 15.70 4.47 -2.02
CA LEU A 29 15.46 5.46 -0.95
C LEU A 29 14.89 6.77 -1.50
N THR A 30 15.43 7.26 -2.62
CA THR A 30 14.92 8.47 -3.28
C THR A 30 13.50 8.26 -3.81
N GLU A 31 13.20 7.06 -4.34
CA GLU A 31 11.88 6.70 -4.83
C GLU A 31 10.84 6.59 -3.71
N LEU A 32 11.21 6.04 -2.54
CA LEU A 32 10.34 5.80 -1.38
C LEU A 32 9.58 7.06 -0.93
N THR A 33 10.21 8.23 -1.02
CA THR A 33 9.63 9.52 -0.60
C THR A 33 9.29 10.45 -1.77
N ASN A 34 9.27 9.93 -3.00
CA ASN A 34 8.87 10.69 -4.16
C ASN A 34 7.42 10.37 -4.56
N PRO A 35 6.42 11.22 -4.25
CA PRO A 35 5.02 10.91 -4.55
C PRO A 35 4.73 10.80 -6.06
N ALA A 36 5.60 11.33 -6.93
CA ALA A 36 5.44 11.22 -8.38
C ALA A 36 5.94 9.88 -8.96
N SER A 37 6.68 9.07 -8.20
CA SER A 37 7.24 7.80 -8.71
C SER A 37 6.15 6.80 -9.11
N VAL A 38 5.08 6.73 -8.32
CA VAL A 38 3.92 5.84 -8.54
C VAL A 38 2.93 6.37 -9.58
N ALA A 39 3.05 7.64 -9.99
CA ALA A 39 2.21 8.26 -11.02
C ALA A 39 2.70 8.00 -12.45
N SER A 40 3.57 7.01 -12.62
CA SER A 40 4.09 6.56 -13.90
C SER A 40 4.36 5.06 -13.85
N LEU A 41 4.24 4.39 -15.00
CA LEU A 41 4.65 3.00 -15.12
C LEU A 41 6.12 2.85 -14.71
N PRO A 42 6.47 1.81 -13.93
CA PRO A 42 7.80 1.67 -13.34
C PRO A 42 8.88 1.55 -14.42
N ASN A 43 10.04 2.18 -14.17
CA ASN A 43 11.23 2.06 -14.99
C ASN A 43 12.48 2.06 -14.09
N PRO A 44 13.16 0.92 -13.91
CA PRO A 44 12.93 -0.38 -14.54
C PRO A 44 11.55 -0.97 -14.23
N SER A 45 10.98 -1.74 -15.16
CA SER A 45 9.76 -2.51 -14.89
C SER A 45 10.04 -3.61 -13.86
N TYR A 46 9.08 -3.81 -12.96
CA TYR A 46 9.10 -4.89 -11.98
C TYR A 46 7.69 -5.48 -11.80
N VAL A 47 7.65 -6.71 -11.29
CA VAL A 47 6.44 -7.26 -10.66
C VAL A 47 6.65 -7.27 -9.15
N LEU A 48 5.61 -6.98 -8.38
CA LEU A 48 5.66 -7.12 -6.93
C LEU A 48 5.19 -8.53 -6.55
N LYS A 49 5.91 -9.18 -5.65
CA LYS A 49 5.58 -10.50 -5.12
C LYS A 49 5.67 -10.50 -3.60
N GLN A 50 5.01 -11.46 -2.98
CA GLN A 50 5.12 -11.75 -1.55
C GLN A 50 5.49 -13.22 -1.33
N VAL A 51 6.33 -13.46 -0.33
CA VAL A 51 6.36 -14.74 0.39
C VAL A 51 5.87 -14.52 1.81
N SER A 52 5.05 -15.43 2.32
CA SER A 52 4.48 -15.32 3.66
C SER A 52 4.35 -16.71 4.30
N SER A 53 4.01 -16.70 5.59
CA SER A 53 3.64 -17.90 6.33
C SER A 53 2.24 -18.43 6.03
N TYR A 54 1.52 -17.93 5.00
CA TYR A 54 0.16 -18.38 4.66
C TYR A 54 0.01 -19.90 4.69
N ASP A 55 -1.20 -20.37 5.04
CA ASP A 55 -1.50 -21.79 5.19
C ASP A 55 -1.31 -22.56 3.86
N ARG A 56 -0.42 -23.56 3.85
CA ARG A 56 -0.09 -24.32 2.64
C ARG A 56 -1.20 -25.27 2.17
N HIS A 57 -2.26 -25.47 2.95
CA HIS A 57 -3.47 -26.14 2.47
C HIS A 57 -4.21 -25.29 1.41
N SER A 58 -4.00 -23.97 1.40
CA SER A 58 -4.52 -23.05 0.39
C SER A 58 -3.76 -23.21 -0.93
N VAL A 59 -4.24 -24.13 -1.79
CA VAL A 59 -3.56 -24.48 -3.06
C VAL A 59 -4.14 -23.78 -4.29
N ALA A 60 -5.45 -23.59 -4.36
CA ALA A 60 -6.12 -22.96 -5.49
C ALA A 60 -7.53 -22.45 -5.12
N PRO A 61 -8.00 -21.37 -5.78
CA PRO A 61 -9.34 -20.85 -5.55
C PRO A 61 -10.42 -21.92 -5.69
N ARG A 62 -11.41 -21.89 -4.78
CA ARG A 62 -12.58 -22.79 -4.77
C ARG A 62 -12.26 -24.28 -4.55
N GLN A 63 -11.04 -24.62 -4.12
CA GLN A 63 -10.70 -25.96 -3.65
C GLN A 63 -10.83 -26.04 -2.12
N PRO A 64 -11.01 -27.25 -1.55
CA PRO A 64 -10.90 -27.43 -0.10
C PRO A 64 -9.54 -26.95 0.41
N GLY A 65 -9.54 -26.31 1.57
CA GLY A 65 -8.37 -25.68 2.17
C GLY A 65 -8.12 -24.27 1.67
N TRP A 66 -8.93 -23.70 0.76
CA TRP A 66 -8.68 -22.35 0.23
C TRP A 66 -8.77 -21.24 1.29
N PHE A 67 -9.55 -21.50 2.34
CA PHE A 67 -9.74 -20.62 3.51
C PHE A 67 -9.10 -21.22 4.78
N ALA A 68 -8.06 -22.02 4.61
CA ALA A 68 -7.31 -22.58 5.73
C ALA A 68 -6.52 -21.46 6.43
N ASN A 69 -6.46 -21.51 7.76
CA ASN A 69 -6.02 -20.39 8.60
C ASN A 69 -4.91 -20.79 9.60
N GLU A 70 -4.16 -21.86 9.31
CA GLU A 70 -2.91 -22.21 10.02
C GLU A 70 -1.71 -21.56 9.32
N ASP A 71 -1.73 -20.25 9.25
CA ASP A 71 -0.89 -19.33 8.48
C ASP A 71 0.42 -18.92 9.19
N HIS A 72 0.95 -19.81 10.02
CA HIS A 72 2.17 -19.60 10.80
C HIS A 72 3.17 -20.74 10.64
N THR A 73 4.46 -20.43 10.79
CA THR A 73 5.54 -21.44 10.79
C THR A 73 5.62 -22.24 9.48
N ASN A 74 4.96 -21.79 8.41
CA ASN A 74 5.04 -22.38 7.09
C ASN A 74 6.28 -21.87 6.35
N PHE A 75 7.37 -22.62 6.43
CA PHE A 75 8.61 -22.35 5.70
C PHE A 75 8.63 -23.06 4.34
N LEU A 76 9.47 -22.60 3.41
CA LEU A 76 9.66 -23.25 2.11
C LEU A 76 10.32 -24.61 2.24
N ARG A 77 11.31 -24.72 3.15
CA ARG A 77 12.06 -25.95 3.47
C ARG A 77 12.97 -25.73 4.68
N THR A 78 13.60 -26.81 5.13
CA THR A 78 14.66 -26.80 6.14
C THR A 78 15.99 -27.15 5.51
N GLU A 79 17.05 -26.42 5.86
CA GLU A 79 18.42 -26.65 5.42
C GLU A 79 19.38 -26.79 6.60
N VAL A 80 20.52 -27.43 6.37
CA VAL A 80 21.65 -27.44 7.32
C VAL A 80 22.76 -26.58 6.75
N ASN A 81 23.11 -25.49 7.45
CA ASN A 81 24.18 -24.57 7.05
C ASN A 81 25.24 -24.50 8.16
N ASN A 82 26.43 -25.03 7.88
CA ASN A 82 27.54 -25.10 8.85
C ASN A 82 27.12 -25.69 10.21
N GLY A 83 26.34 -26.77 10.19
CA GLY A 83 25.84 -27.47 11.38
C GLY A 83 24.63 -26.84 12.06
N ARG A 84 24.14 -25.69 11.58
CA ARG A 84 22.92 -25.03 12.06
C ARG A 84 21.72 -25.42 11.21
N THR A 85 20.57 -25.59 11.84
CA THR A 85 19.29 -25.82 11.15
C THR A 85 18.68 -24.47 10.80
N GLU A 86 18.48 -24.21 9.51
CA GLU A 86 17.91 -22.97 9.01
C GLU A 86 16.61 -23.25 8.26
N TYR A 87 15.52 -22.63 8.70
CA TYR A 87 14.20 -22.67 8.08
C TYR A 87 14.12 -21.56 7.03
N VAL A 88 13.94 -21.94 5.76
CA VAL A 88 13.97 -21.01 4.63
C VAL A 88 12.61 -20.32 4.49
N MET A 89 12.57 -19.01 4.70
CA MET A 89 11.35 -18.18 4.56
C MET A 89 11.18 -17.63 3.14
N MET A 90 12.30 -17.27 2.51
CA MET A 90 12.36 -16.72 1.15
C MET A 90 13.57 -17.29 0.44
N ASP A 91 13.45 -17.60 -0.86
CA ASP A 91 14.55 -18.06 -1.71
C ASP A 91 14.31 -17.67 -3.17
N GLU A 92 14.73 -16.47 -3.54
CA GLU A 92 14.37 -15.85 -4.83
C GLU A 92 15.60 -15.60 -5.70
N ALA A 93 15.60 -16.21 -6.88
CA ALA A 93 16.60 -15.99 -7.91
C ALA A 93 16.28 -14.80 -8.82
N GLY A 94 17.33 -14.22 -9.38
CA GLY A 94 17.28 -13.03 -10.23
C GLY A 94 17.49 -11.73 -9.47
N SER A 95 17.47 -10.64 -10.21
CA SER A 95 17.61 -9.29 -9.64
C SER A 95 16.30 -8.83 -9.00
N GLY A 96 16.37 -8.33 -7.77
CA GLY A 96 15.21 -7.90 -7.02
C GLY A 96 15.54 -6.91 -5.90
N ALA A 97 14.53 -6.59 -5.10
CA ALA A 97 14.70 -5.86 -3.85
C ALA A 97 13.61 -6.23 -2.86
N ILE A 98 13.96 -6.63 -1.63
CA ILE A 98 12.98 -6.64 -0.53
C ILE A 98 12.60 -5.19 -0.27
N VAL A 99 11.30 -4.90 -0.19
CA VAL A 99 10.76 -3.53 -0.03
C VAL A 99 9.84 -3.38 1.18
N ARG A 100 9.35 -4.50 1.73
CA ARG A 100 8.68 -4.58 3.03
C ARG A 100 8.96 -5.94 3.66
N PHE A 101 9.26 -5.97 4.95
CA PHE A 101 9.32 -7.19 5.74
C PHE A 101 8.53 -6.96 7.03
N TRP A 102 7.44 -7.68 7.18
CA TRP A 102 6.58 -7.72 8.37
C TRP A 102 6.75 -9.08 9.06
N GLU A 103 6.82 -9.07 10.39
CA GLU A 103 6.83 -10.28 11.21
C GLU A 103 6.19 -10.06 12.57
N THR A 104 5.73 -11.14 13.21
CA THR A 104 5.32 -11.15 14.62
C THR A 104 5.44 -12.53 15.24
N THR A 105 5.62 -12.56 16.58
CA THR A 105 5.61 -13.80 17.37
C THR A 105 5.43 -13.52 18.87
N PHE A 106 5.14 -14.56 19.67
CA PHE A 106 5.14 -14.47 21.15
C PHE A 106 6.50 -14.75 21.81
N LYS A 107 7.44 -15.44 21.13
CA LYS A 107 8.80 -15.66 21.67
C LYS A 107 9.86 -15.34 20.64
N ARG A 108 10.80 -14.48 21.00
CA ARG A 108 11.82 -13.98 20.07
C ARG A 108 13.15 -14.76 19.96
N PRO A 109 13.56 -15.69 20.85
CA PRO A 109 14.87 -16.32 20.75
C PRO A 109 15.12 -17.00 19.39
N GLY A 110 16.34 -16.85 18.87
CA GLY A 110 16.79 -17.42 17.59
C GLY A 110 17.56 -16.42 16.75
N THR A 111 17.63 -16.60 15.43
CA THR A 111 18.37 -15.70 14.54
C THR A 111 17.76 -15.65 13.15
N LEU A 112 17.40 -14.45 12.69
CA LEU A 112 17.04 -14.20 11.29
C LEU A 112 18.31 -13.86 10.49
N ARG A 113 18.41 -14.38 9.26
CA ARG A 113 19.55 -14.15 8.36
C ARG A 113 19.11 -13.80 6.97
N ILE A 114 19.84 -12.87 6.33
CA ILE A 114 19.64 -12.52 4.92
C ILE A 114 20.95 -12.74 4.16
N TYR A 115 20.87 -13.57 3.13
CA TYR A 115 21.94 -13.88 2.20
C TYR A 115 21.63 -13.21 0.86
N PHE A 116 22.65 -12.64 0.24
CA PHE A 116 22.54 -12.04 -1.09
C PHE A 116 23.46 -12.74 -2.08
N ASP A 117 23.06 -12.73 -3.34
CA ASP A 117 23.87 -13.12 -4.50
C ASP A 117 24.49 -14.52 -4.46
N ASN A 118 23.86 -15.46 -3.74
CA ASN A 118 24.32 -16.83 -3.48
C ASN A 118 25.56 -16.92 -2.56
N GLU A 119 25.84 -15.86 -1.81
CA GLU A 119 26.89 -15.90 -0.78
C GLU A 119 26.55 -16.90 0.33
N ARG A 120 27.56 -17.64 0.81
CA ARG A 120 27.39 -18.62 1.90
C ARG A 120 27.31 -17.98 3.28
N THR A 121 27.78 -16.74 3.39
CA THR A 121 27.76 -15.96 4.63
C THR A 121 26.63 -14.93 4.56
N ALA A 122 25.78 -14.90 5.57
CA ALA A 122 24.73 -13.91 5.67
C ALA A 122 25.35 -12.51 5.79
N GLN A 123 24.86 -11.56 4.99
CA GLN A 123 25.30 -10.17 5.12
C GLN A 123 24.55 -9.43 6.22
N ILE A 124 23.34 -9.86 6.54
CA ILE A 124 22.52 -9.33 7.63
C ILE A 124 22.20 -10.48 8.57
N VAL A 125 22.48 -10.27 9.85
CA VAL A 125 22.16 -11.20 10.94
C VAL A 125 21.40 -10.39 11.99
N ILE A 126 20.17 -10.80 12.28
CA ILE A 126 19.27 -10.13 13.22
C ILE A 126 19.09 -11.08 14.42
N PRO A 127 19.51 -10.68 15.63
CA PRO A 127 19.30 -11.48 16.82
C PRO A 127 17.81 -11.61 17.14
N GLY A 128 17.29 -12.83 17.09
CA GLY A 128 15.89 -13.15 17.35
C GLY A 128 14.94 -12.92 16.18
N TYR A 129 13.70 -13.34 16.38
CA TYR A 129 12.56 -13.08 15.50
C TYR A 129 12.01 -11.69 15.84
N ASP A 130 12.80 -10.68 15.48
CA ASP A 130 12.56 -9.30 15.91
C ASP A 130 13.30 -8.33 14.98
N LEU A 131 12.60 -7.75 14.00
CA LEU A 131 13.24 -6.77 13.11
C LEU A 131 13.65 -5.49 13.85
N MET A 132 13.15 -5.24 15.07
CA MET A 132 13.63 -4.10 15.85
C MET A 132 15.10 -4.24 16.28
N LYS A 133 15.66 -5.45 16.22
CA LYS A 133 17.08 -5.75 16.46
C LYS A 133 17.92 -5.72 15.17
N PHE A 134 17.42 -5.08 14.11
CA PHE A 134 18.16 -4.90 12.87
C PHE A 134 19.57 -4.31 13.16
N PRO A 135 20.66 -4.86 12.58
CA PRO A 135 22.03 -4.54 13.00
C PRO A 135 22.50 -3.12 12.60
N LEU A 136 21.71 -2.39 11.82
CA LEU A 136 22.01 -1.04 11.35
C LEU A 136 20.97 -0.08 11.92
N ALA A 137 21.42 1.06 12.45
CA ALA A 137 20.54 2.03 13.10
C ALA A 137 19.56 2.66 12.09
N LEU A 138 18.27 2.43 12.30
CA LEU A 138 17.17 2.94 11.48
C LEU A 138 16.25 3.81 12.33
N GLY A 139 15.69 4.85 11.72
CA GLY A 139 14.61 5.63 12.31
C GLY A 139 13.25 4.95 12.17
N ARG A 140 12.27 5.46 12.92
CA ARG A 140 10.93 4.84 13.03
C ARG A 140 10.07 4.95 11.78
N GLY A 141 10.44 5.82 10.84
CA GLY A 141 9.80 5.89 9.53
C GLY A 141 10.20 4.72 8.62
N LEU A 142 11.35 4.09 8.86
CA LEU A 142 11.84 2.95 8.07
C LEU A 142 11.76 1.60 8.82
N LEU A 143 11.66 1.62 10.15
CA LEU A 143 11.51 0.43 10.98
C LEU A 143 10.54 0.72 12.13
N ALA A 144 9.31 0.23 11.98
CA ALA A 144 8.20 0.55 12.87
C ALA A 144 7.83 -0.67 13.74
N PRO A 145 7.70 -0.52 15.06
CA PRO A 145 7.13 -1.55 15.91
C PRO A 145 5.61 -1.57 15.70
N HIS A 146 4.98 -2.75 15.77
CA HIS A 146 3.52 -2.85 15.79
C HIS A 146 2.97 -2.32 17.12
N SER A 147 1.66 -2.04 17.17
CA SER A 147 1.01 -1.57 18.40
C SER A 147 1.09 -2.57 19.56
N SER A 148 1.25 -3.86 19.26
CA SER A 148 1.41 -4.94 20.24
C SER A 148 2.86 -5.21 20.64
N TYR A 149 3.83 -4.40 20.20
CA TYR A 149 5.25 -4.67 20.38
C TYR A 149 5.71 -4.45 21.83
N GLU A 150 6.27 -5.51 22.42
CA GLU A 150 6.94 -5.53 23.71
C GLU A 150 8.37 -6.08 23.53
N ALA A 151 9.38 -5.27 23.85
CA ALA A 151 10.77 -5.55 23.48
C ALA A 151 11.31 -6.90 23.99
N GLU A 152 10.91 -7.32 25.18
CA GLU A 152 11.41 -8.54 25.84
C GLU A 152 10.38 -9.67 25.90
N ALA A 153 9.20 -9.49 25.29
CA ALA A 153 8.12 -10.47 25.34
C ALA A 153 7.64 -10.85 23.93
N LYS A 154 6.70 -10.08 23.38
CA LYS A 154 5.92 -10.44 22.18
C LYS A 154 5.78 -9.30 21.19
N GLY A 155 5.15 -9.59 20.06
CA GLY A 155 4.67 -8.61 19.09
C GLY A 155 5.55 -8.53 17.85
N GLY A 156 5.17 -7.66 16.94
CA GLY A 156 5.77 -7.61 15.62
C GLY A 156 6.41 -6.29 15.27
N SER A 157 7.06 -6.27 14.12
CA SER A 157 7.64 -5.07 13.54
C SER A 157 7.61 -5.14 12.02
N THR A 158 7.66 -3.96 11.39
CA THR A 158 7.70 -3.81 9.94
C THR A 158 8.92 -2.99 9.52
N LEU A 159 9.74 -3.57 8.63
CA LEU A 159 10.89 -2.94 7.98
C LEU A 159 10.52 -2.47 6.57
N TYR A 160 10.80 -1.20 6.29
CA TYR A 160 10.66 -0.53 4.98
C TYR A 160 12.01 -0.13 4.35
N LEU A 161 13.14 -0.49 4.97
CA LEU A 161 14.46 -0.33 4.36
C LEU A 161 14.54 -1.22 3.11
N PRO A 162 14.74 -0.68 1.90
CA PRO A 162 14.89 -1.51 0.72
C PRO A 162 16.22 -2.25 0.72
N LEU A 163 16.18 -3.56 0.44
CA LEU A 163 17.36 -4.42 0.36
C LEU A 163 17.49 -4.96 -1.08
N PRO A 164 18.11 -4.21 -2.00
CA PRO A 164 18.31 -4.66 -3.37
C PRO A 164 19.34 -5.79 -3.47
N TYR A 165 19.19 -6.66 -4.46
CA TYR A 165 20.09 -7.78 -4.74
C TYR A 165 20.15 -8.07 -6.24
N LYS A 166 21.34 -8.44 -6.72
CA LYS A 166 21.62 -8.56 -8.15
C LYS A 166 21.27 -9.92 -8.71
N LYS A 167 21.57 -10.99 -7.98
CA LYS A 167 21.48 -12.38 -8.46
C LYS A 167 20.48 -13.21 -7.68
N HIS A 168 20.40 -13.01 -6.38
CA HIS A 168 19.65 -13.90 -5.48
C HIS A 168 19.44 -13.28 -4.10
N CYS A 169 18.35 -13.63 -3.44
CA CYS A 169 18.14 -13.33 -2.02
C CYS A 169 17.51 -14.51 -1.30
N LYS A 170 18.08 -14.88 -0.16
CA LYS A 170 17.52 -15.89 0.75
C LYS A 170 17.37 -15.32 2.15
N VAL A 171 16.21 -15.53 2.75
CA VAL A 171 15.92 -15.17 4.14
C VAL A 171 15.67 -16.47 4.92
N THR A 172 16.39 -16.66 6.03
CA THR A 172 16.23 -17.84 6.88
C THR A 172 16.00 -17.47 8.34
N TRP A 173 15.31 -18.36 9.04
CA TRP A 173 15.14 -18.36 10.48
C TRP A 173 15.90 -19.55 11.09
N GLU A 174 16.67 -19.31 12.15
CA GLU A 174 17.19 -20.36 13.01
C GLU A 174 16.50 -20.27 14.36
N ASP A 175 15.81 -21.35 14.73
CA ASP A 175 15.18 -21.49 16.05
C ASP A 175 16.18 -22.15 17.02
N PRO A 176 16.29 -21.67 18.28
CA PRO A 176 17.14 -22.33 19.27
C PRO A 176 16.56 -23.68 19.72
N GLU A 177 15.26 -23.90 19.55
CA GLU A 177 14.60 -25.15 19.86
C GLU A 177 14.55 -26.06 18.62
N LYS A 178 14.77 -27.36 18.82
CA LYS A 178 14.72 -28.34 17.71
C LYS A 178 13.32 -28.56 17.16
N ASN A 179 12.29 -28.34 17.99
CA ASN A 179 10.89 -28.45 17.63
C ASN A 179 10.25 -27.07 17.75
N ILE A 180 9.89 -26.44 16.64
CA ILE A 180 9.24 -25.13 16.68
C ILE A 180 7.83 -25.31 17.23
N VAL A 181 7.65 -25.00 18.51
CA VAL A 181 6.33 -24.93 19.14
C VAL A 181 5.71 -23.55 18.98
N GLU A 182 6.54 -22.52 18.96
CA GLU A 182 6.08 -21.13 18.89
C GLU A 182 5.75 -20.70 17.47
N LYS A 183 4.63 -19.99 17.31
CA LYS A 183 4.13 -19.57 16.00
C LYS A 183 4.99 -18.43 15.44
N ARG A 184 5.38 -18.55 14.17
CA ARG A 184 6.18 -17.55 13.43
C ARG A 184 5.38 -17.02 12.25
N TYR A 185 4.99 -15.76 12.30
CA TYR A 185 4.22 -15.12 11.24
C TYR A 185 5.11 -14.16 10.47
N TYR A 186 5.05 -14.21 9.14
CA TYR A 186 5.83 -13.29 8.30
C TYR A 186 5.17 -12.99 6.96
N GLN A 187 5.49 -11.81 6.44
CA GLN A 187 5.20 -11.37 5.08
C GLN A 187 6.42 -10.59 4.55
N ILE A 188 7.02 -11.05 3.45
CA ILE A 188 8.16 -10.40 2.79
C ILE A 188 7.72 -10.01 1.38
N ASN A 189 7.50 -8.71 1.16
CA ASN A 189 7.20 -8.17 -0.16
C ASN A 189 8.51 -7.76 -0.85
N PHE A 190 8.66 -8.16 -2.11
CA PHE A 190 9.83 -7.86 -2.92
C PHE A 190 9.47 -7.52 -4.36
N ARG A 191 10.24 -6.62 -4.94
CA ARG A 191 10.23 -6.35 -6.38
C ARG A 191 11.07 -7.40 -7.08
N LYS A 192 10.53 -8.02 -8.13
CA LYS A 192 11.27 -8.86 -9.08
C LYS A 192 11.42 -8.09 -10.38
N TYR A 193 12.66 -7.75 -10.73
CA TYR A 193 12.95 -6.98 -11.94
C TYR A 193 13.09 -7.88 -13.17
N ALA A 194 12.86 -7.32 -14.35
CA ALA A 194 13.12 -8.01 -15.61
C ALA A 194 14.59 -8.43 -15.71
N ALA A 195 14.85 -9.58 -16.36
CA ALA A 195 16.20 -10.09 -16.56
C ALA A 195 17.10 -9.03 -17.25
N GLY A 196 18.34 -8.91 -16.77
CA GLY A 196 19.30 -7.91 -17.26
C GLY A 196 19.17 -6.53 -16.62
N THR A 197 18.18 -6.30 -15.75
CA THR A 197 18.07 -5.03 -15.00
C THR A 197 19.34 -4.82 -14.17
N PRO A 198 20.03 -3.67 -14.32
CA PRO A 198 21.24 -3.39 -13.54
C PRO A 198 20.87 -3.06 -12.09
N VAL A 199 21.09 -4.03 -11.18
CA VAL A 199 20.88 -3.87 -9.73
C VAL A 199 22.21 -3.94 -8.98
N GLU A 200 22.40 -3.02 -8.05
CA GLU A 200 23.46 -3.08 -7.02
C GLU A 200 22.93 -3.78 -5.78
N THR A 201 23.65 -4.81 -5.35
CA THR A 201 23.32 -5.52 -4.11
C THR A 201 23.59 -4.64 -2.90
N PHE A 202 22.68 -4.71 -1.93
CA PHE A 202 22.80 -4.06 -0.64
C PHE A 202 24.14 -4.42 0.01
N THR A 203 24.78 -3.45 0.65
CA THR A 203 25.96 -3.67 1.50
C THR A 203 25.93 -2.70 2.66
N THR A 204 26.58 -3.04 3.78
CA THR A 204 26.77 -2.11 4.90
C THR A 204 27.50 -0.84 4.47
N ALA A 205 28.47 -0.94 3.54
CA ALA A 205 29.14 0.23 3.00
C ALA A 205 28.19 1.16 2.23
N ALA A 206 27.28 0.60 1.42
CA ALA A 206 26.25 1.39 0.73
C ALA A 206 25.27 2.03 1.73
N PHE A 207 24.91 1.32 2.80
CA PHE A 207 24.10 1.89 3.89
C PHE A 207 24.78 3.10 4.54
N GLU A 208 26.04 2.94 4.96
CA GLU A 208 26.83 4.02 5.58
C GLU A 208 27.00 5.23 4.65
N ALA A 209 27.24 4.99 3.36
CA ALA A 209 27.31 6.04 2.35
C ALA A 209 25.99 6.82 2.20
N ASN A 210 24.86 6.21 2.56
CA ASN A 210 23.53 6.81 2.48
C ASN A 210 22.97 7.29 3.83
N LYS A 211 23.73 7.27 4.94
CA LYS A 211 23.23 7.63 6.28
C LYS A 211 22.52 9.00 6.36
N ASN A 212 23.04 10.00 5.64
CA ASN A 212 22.43 11.34 5.59
C ASN A 212 21.11 11.34 4.82
N LEU A 213 21.03 10.57 3.73
CA LEU A 213 19.81 10.40 2.95
C LEU A 213 18.75 9.64 3.77
N LEU A 214 19.15 8.58 4.46
CA LEU A 214 18.31 7.81 5.38
C LEU A 214 17.71 8.70 6.47
N ALA A 215 18.53 9.49 7.17
CA ALA A 215 18.05 10.41 8.21
C ALA A 215 17.08 11.46 7.66
N LYS A 216 17.34 11.99 6.45
CA LYS A 216 16.45 12.94 5.77
C LYS A 216 15.11 12.29 5.41
N ILE A 217 15.13 11.08 4.88
CA ILE A 217 13.94 10.31 4.51
C ILE A 217 13.11 10.01 5.74
N ASP A 218 13.74 9.52 6.80
CA ASP A 218 13.06 9.19 8.05
C ASP A 218 12.35 10.42 8.64
N ALA A 219 13.07 11.54 8.75
CA ALA A 219 12.50 12.79 9.21
C ALA A 219 11.33 13.27 8.34
N TYR A 220 11.42 13.07 7.01
CA TYR A 220 10.37 13.45 6.08
C TYR A 220 9.14 12.54 6.19
N LEU A 221 9.33 11.22 6.29
CA LEU A 221 8.25 10.26 6.50
C LEU A 221 7.46 10.55 7.78
N LEU A 222 8.15 10.91 8.86
CA LEU A 222 7.54 11.25 10.15
C LEU A 222 6.95 12.67 10.19
N ASN A 223 7.37 13.58 9.31
CA ASN A 223 6.94 14.98 9.30
C ASN A 223 6.62 15.51 7.87
N PRO A 224 5.67 14.92 7.14
CA PRO A 224 5.49 15.18 5.72
C PRO A 224 5.01 16.60 5.37
N LEU A 225 4.41 17.34 6.32
CA LEU A 225 3.97 18.73 6.08
C LEU A 225 5.13 19.73 5.98
N LYS A 226 6.22 19.50 6.71
CA LYS A 226 7.36 20.43 6.74
C LYS A 226 7.97 20.62 5.35
N HIS A 227 7.92 19.59 4.51
CA HIS A 227 8.52 19.62 3.17
C HIS A 227 7.66 20.34 2.11
N ASN A 228 6.35 20.49 2.34
CA ASN A 228 5.44 21.15 1.40
C ASN A 228 5.11 22.61 1.77
N ALA A 229 5.82 23.19 2.74
CA ALA A 229 5.53 24.53 3.24
C ALA A 229 5.73 25.64 2.19
N ALA A 230 6.67 25.47 1.25
CA ALA A 230 7.02 26.49 0.27
C ALA A 230 6.16 26.48 -1.02
N ALA A 231 5.28 25.49 -1.21
CA ALA A 231 4.46 25.41 -2.42
C ALA A 231 3.40 26.53 -2.45
N LYS A 232 3.23 27.17 -3.61
CA LYS A 232 2.13 28.15 -3.80
C LYS A 232 0.79 27.43 -3.65
N LYS A 233 -0.03 27.92 -2.73
CA LYS A 233 -1.37 27.39 -2.43
C LYS A 233 -2.41 28.41 -2.87
N ASN A 234 -3.43 27.95 -3.59
CA ASN A 234 -4.60 28.75 -3.93
C ASN A 234 -5.77 28.28 -3.08
N THR A 235 -6.37 29.19 -2.32
CA THR A 235 -7.50 28.90 -1.44
C THR A 235 -8.77 29.50 -2.01
N THR A 236 -9.85 28.74 -1.99
CA THR A 236 -11.17 29.18 -2.44
C THR A 236 -12.23 28.74 -1.43
N LYS A 237 -13.17 29.64 -1.14
CA LYS A 237 -14.37 29.31 -0.36
C LYS A 237 -15.48 28.94 -1.32
N LEU A 238 -16.18 27.85 -1.02
CA LEU A 238 -17.25 27.28 -1.82
C LEU A 238 -18.43 27.01 -0.90
N THR A 239 -19.64 27.31 -1.35
CA THR A 239 -20.87 26.80 -0.74
C THR A 239 -21.42 25.74 -1.68
N VAL A 240 -21.52 24.50 -1.21
CA VAL A 240 -22.04 23.38 -2.00
C VAL A 240 -23.49 23.13 -1.56
N ALA A 241 -24.44 23.50 -2.42
CA ALA A 241 -25.87 23.32 -2.14
C ALA A 241 -26.24 21.82 -2.01
N PRO A 242 -27.36 21.48 -1.36
CA PRO A 242 -27.85 20.10 -1.29
C PRO A 242 -27.97 19.47 -2.68
N ASN A 243 -27.59 18.20 -2.81
CA ASN A 243 -27.64 17.43 -4.06
C ASN A 243 -26.96 18.09 -5.27
N SER A 244 -25.96 18.93 -5.03
CA SER A 244 -25.24 19.66 -6.07
C SER A 244 -23.75 19.39 -6.06
N GLU A 245 -23.07 19.80 -7.13
CA GLU A 245 -21.62 19.72 -7.28
C GLU A 245 -21.04 21.13 -7.45
N ALA A 246 -20.01 21.48 -6.66
CA ALA A 246 -19.26 22.72 -6.83
C ALA A 246 -17.76 22.45 -6.73
N GLY A 247 -16.93 23.21 -7.46
CA GLY A 247 -15.51 22.93 -7.53
C GLY A 247 -14.70 23.96 -8.30
N LEU A 248 -13.45 23.61 -8.56
CA LEU A 248 -12.45 24.48 -9.19
C LEU A 248 -11.93 23.84 -10.47
N THR A 249 -11.90 24.63 -11.54
CA THR A 249 -11.18 24.27 -12.75
C THR A 249 -9.69 24.51 -12.52
N LEU A 250 -8.85 23.53 -12.88
CA LEU A 250 -7.41 23.61 -12.74
C LEU A 250 -6.77 24.32 -13.95
N PRO A 251 -5.51 24.79 -13.84
CA PRO A 251 -4.80 25.41 -14.96
C PRO A 251 -4.80 24.55 -16.23
N LEU A 252 -4.96 25.18 -17.39
CA LEU A 252 -4.91 24.47 -18.68
C LEU A 252 -3.49 23.96 -18.96
N GLY A 253 -3.40 22.83 -19.66
CA GLY A 253 -2.15 22.18 -20.03
C GLY A 253 -1.69 21.14 -19.01
N SER A 254 -0.47 20.64 -19.19
CA SER A 254 0.03 19.47 -18.45
C SER A 254 0.56 19.86 -17.07
N HIS A 255 -0.15 19.43 -16.03
CA HIS A 255 0.13 19.78 -14.64
C HIS A 255 -0.17 18.58 -13.73
N ALA A 256 0.19 18.71 -12.45
CA ALA A 256 -0.24 17.80 -11.41
C ALA A 256 -0.72 18.56 -10.18
N VAL A 257 -1.81 18.10 -9.57
CA VAL A 257 -2.18 18.47 -8.20
C VAL A 257 -1.17 17.78 -7.27
N THR A 258 -0.58 18.54 -6.35
CA THR A 258 0.42 18.01 -5.39
C THR A 258 0.00 18.23 -3.95
N TYR A 259 -1.05 19.01 -3.73
CA TYR A 259 -1.60 19.32 -2.43
C TYR A 259 -3.08 19.61 -2.57
N LEU A 260 -3.88 18.98 -1.74
CA LEU A 260 -5.31 19.20 -1.58
C LEU A 260 -5.58 19.31 -0.07
N GLU A 261 -6.16 20.41 0.35
CA GLU A 261 -6.63 20.62 1.72
C GLU A 261 -8.10 21.04 1.70
N LEU A 262 -8.88 20.40 2.57
CA LEU A 262 -10.30 20.65 2.74
C LEU A 262 -10.57 21.00 4.20
N LYS A 263 -11.32 22.09 4.40
CA LYS A 263 -11.85 22.50 5.70
C LYS A 263 -13.33 22.81 5.58
N LEU A 264 -14.16 22.15 6.38
CA LEU A 264 -15.57 22.51 6.52
C LEU A 264 -15.70 23.65 7.53
N ASN A 265 -16.60 24.59 7.25
CA ASN A 265 -16.86 25.75 8.10
C ASN A 265 -18.23 25.59 8.77
N GLY A 266 -18.33 25.96 10.04
CA GLY A 266 -19.58 25.88 10.82
C GLY A 266 -19.65 24.67 11.76
N ALA A 267 -20.41 24.82 12.84
CA ALA A 267 -20.56 23.78 13.87
C ALA A 267 -21.30 22.55 13.32
N GLY A 268 -20.89 21.35 13.74
CA GLY A 268 -21.52 20.09 13.34
C GLY A 268 -21.17 19.60 11.93
N SER A 269 -20.44 20.38 11.13
CA SER A 269 -20.11 20.03 9.73
C SER A 269 -19.22 18.79 9.59
N PHE A 270 -18.63 18.30 10.67
CA PHE A 270 -17.74 17.15 10.65
C PHE A 270 -18.35 15.89 11.29
N SER A 271 -19.68 15.82 11.41
CA SER A 271 -20.33 14.58 11.83
C SER A 271 -20.11 13.47 10.79
N ASP A 272 -20.18 12.22 11.24
CA ASP A 272 -20.03 11.03 10.40
C ASP A 272 -21.01 11.06 9.21
N GLU A 273 -22.27 11.42 9.46
CA GLU A 273 -23.30 11.57 8.43
C GLU A 273 -22.90 12.60 7.37
N VAL A 274 -22.49 13.81 7.79
CA VAL A 274 -22.14 14.90 6.87
C VAL A 274 -20.93 14.52 6.00
N LEU A 275 -19.91 13.93 6.61
CA LEU A 275 -18.69 13.54 5.90
C LEU A 275 -18.91 12.35 4.97
N ARG A 276 -19.78 11.41 5.35
CA ARG A 276 -20.17 10.28 4.49
C ARG A 276 -21.04 10.72 3.32
N GLY A 277 -21.85 11.77 3.50
CA GLY A 277 -22.66 12.40 2.46
C GLY A 277 -21.91 13.42 1.58
N LEU A 278 -20.69 13.81 1.91
CA LEU A 278 -19.87 14.73 1.11
C LEU A 278 -18.82 13.95 0.33
N PHE A 279 -18.87 14.01 -1.00
CA PHE A 279 -17.97 13.27 -1.88
C PHE A 279 -16.93 14.19 -2.51
N LEU A 280 -15.68 13.74 -2.57
CA LEU A 280 -14.65 14.32 -3.41
C LEU A 280 -14.76 13.74 -4.81
N ALA A 281 -14.74 14.61 -5.82
CA ALA A 281 -14.67 14.23 -7.22
C ALA A 281 -13.45 14.89 -7.90
N ALA A 282 -12.82 14.15 -8.81
CA ALA A 282 -11.80 14.69 -9.72
C ALA A 282 -12.07 14.23 -11.15
N ASP A 283 -12.11 15.19 -12.06
CA ASP A 283 -12.25 14.95 -13.49
C ASP A 283 -10.95 15.36 -14.20
N PHE A 284 -10.22 14.41 -14.77
CA PHE A 284 -8.98 14.64 -15.50
C PHE A 284 -9.12 14.20 -16.96
N ASP A 285 -8.89 15.12 -17.90
CA ASP A 285 -8.92 14.89 -19.35
C ASP A 285 -10.17 14.17 -19.88
N GLY A 286 -11.32 14.48 -19.27
CA GLY A 286 -12.63 13.96 -19.64
C GLY A 286 -13.04 12.68 -18.91
N GLU A 287 -12.25 12.20 -17.95
CA GLU A 287 -12.56 11.02 -17.14
C GLU A 287 -12.69 11.40 -15.67
N ARG A 288 -13.76 10.92 -15.02
CA ARG A 288 -13.92 11.01 -13.57
C ARG A 288 -13.10 9.90 -12.93
N THR A 289 -11.95 10.24 -12.37
CA THR A 289 -11.00 9.26 -11.84
C THR A 289 -11.07 9.14 -10.32
N VAL A 290 -11.57 10.16 -9.63
CA VAL A 290 -11.83 10.13 -8.18
C VAL A 290 -13.31 10.33 -7.96
N TYR A 291 -13.93 9.45 -7.19
CA TYR A 291 -15.28 9.64 -6.64
C TYR A 291 -15.47 8.79 -5.39
N CYS A 292 -15.35 9.42 -4.22
CA CYS A 292 -15.46 8.76 -2.91
C CYS A 292 -15.84 9.76 -1.81
N PRO A 293 -16.41 9.30 -0.67
CA PRO A 293 -16.66 10.16 0.47
C PRO A 293 -15.38 10.83 0.96
N VAL A 294 -15.49 12.07 1.43
CA VAL A 294 -14.36 12.89 1.84
C VAL A 294 -13.60 12.22 3.00
N SER A 295 -14.28 11.75 4.04
CA SER A 295 -13.62 11.10 5.18
C SER A 295 -12.80 9.88 4.76
N ASP A 296 -13.37 9.03 3.91
CA ASP A 296 -12.70 7.84 3.40
C ASP A 296 -11.50 8.18 2.49
N PHE A 297 -11.63 9.19 1.62
CA PHE A 297 -10.52 9.65 0.77
C PHE A 297 -9.28 10.03 1.58
N PHE A 298 -9.48 10.74 2.70
CA PHE A 298 -8.39 11.17 3.57
C PHE A 298 -7.93 10.09 4.56
N GLY A 299 -8.52 8.89 4.52
CA GLY A 299 -8.10 7.73 5.31
C GLY A 299 -8.76 7.63 6.69
N SER A 300 -9.76 8.46 6.96
CA SER A 300 -10.46 8.48 8.26
C SER A 300 -11.49 7.36 8.40
N GLY A 301 -11.99 6.82 7.28
CA GLY A 301 -13.12 5.89 7.27
C GLY A 301 -14.44 6.60 7.57
N ALA A 302 -15.30 6.00 8.37
CA ALA A 302 -16.47 6.69 8.91
C ALA A 302 -16.05 7.72 9.97
N GLY A 303 -16.38 9.00 9.75
CA GLY A 303 -16.14 10.09 10.71
C GLY A 303 -14.89 10.93 10.49
N ASN A 304 -14.53 11.76 11.48
CA ASN A 304 -13.41 12.71 11.47
C ASN A 304 -12.26 12.30 12.40
N ASN A 305 -11.70 11.13 12.14
CA ASN A 305 -10.64 10.51 12.91
C ASN A 305 -9.26 11.05 12.51
N ALA A 306 -8.35 11.12 13.47
CA ALA A 306 -7.00 11.59 13.22
C ALA A 306 -6.25 10.63 12.27
N VAL A 307 -5.56 11.22 11.30
CA VAL A 307 -4.67 10.52 10.37
C VAL A 307 -3.34 11.27 10.34
N ASN A 308 -2.24 10.56 10.51
CA ASN A 308 -0.88 11.10 10.37
C ASN A 308 -0.02 10.15 9.52
N SER A 309 -0.32 10.12 8.22
CA SER A 309 0.35 9.28 7.24
C SER A 309 1.18 10.09 6.24
N TRP A 310 1.97 9.40 5.43
CA TRP A 310 2.78 9.96 4.36
C TRP A 310 1.97 10.80 3.36
N TYR A 311 0.90 10.23 2.80
CA TYR A 311 0.06 10.92 1.81
C TYR A 311 -1.03 11.79 2.43
N ARG A 312 -1.52 11.44 3.63
CA ARG A 312 -2.76 12.03 4.17
C ARG A 312 -2.60 12.43 5.63
N ILE A 313 -3.15 13.59 5.99
CA ILE A 313 -3.27 14.05 7.36
C ILE A 313 -4.70 14.52 7.61
N VAL A 314 -5.28 14.11 8.73
CA VAL A 314 -6.55 14.64 9.23
C VAL A 314 -6.30 15.20 10.62
N ILE A 315 -6.59 16.49 10.78
CA ILE A 315 -6.64 17.16 12.07
C ILE A 315 -8.12 17.29 12.42
N PRO A 316 -8.64 16.48 13.37
CA PRO A 316 -10.04 16.46 13.71
C PRO A 316 -10.59 17.85 14.00
N GLN A 317 -11.76 18.14 13.46
CA GLN A 317 -12.48 19.42 13.56
C GLN A 317 -11.75 20.65 13.01
N ASP A 318 -10.67 20.48 12.24
CA ASP A 318 -9.99 21.58 11.57
C ASP A 318 -9.90 21.34 10.06
N LYS A 319 -9.08 20.37 9.63
CA LYS A 319 -8.76 20.18 8.20
C LYS A 319 -8.30 18.78 7.85
N MET A 320 -8.51 18.44 6.59
CA MET A 320 -8.05 17.21 5.96
C MET A 320 -7.11 17.55 4.79
N ILE A 321 -5.96 16.91 4.72
CA ILE A 321 -4.87 17.21 3.79
C ILE A 321 -4.44 15.94 3.06
N ALA A 322 -4.33 16.01 1.74
CA ALA A 322 -3.84 14.95 0.87
C ALA A 322 -2.71 15.49 -0.02
N ARG A 323 -1.69 14.65 -0.22
CA ARG A 323 -0.47 14.94 -0.98
C ARG A 323 -0.23 13.92 -2.10
N TRP A 324 -1.30 13.27 -2.56
CA TRP A 324 -1.27 12.47 -3.77
C TRP A 324 -0.81 13.33 -4.95
N PHE A 325 -0.01 12.74 -5.83
CA PHE A 325 0.45 13.41 -7.04
C PHE A 325 -0.57 13.11 -8.15
N MET A 326 -1.47 14.01 -8.49
CA MET A 326 -2.55 13.75 -9.44
C MET A 326 -2.28 14.46 -10.78
N PRO A 327 -1.59 13.83 -11.75
CA PRO A 327 -1.26 14.46 -13.00
C PRO A 327 -2.44 14.45 -13.99
N TYR A 328 -2.47 15.44 -14.87
CA TYR A 328 -3.37 15.52 -16.02
C TYR A 328 -2.65 16.22 -17.19
N GLN A 329 -3.10 15.93 -18.41
CA GLN A 329 -2.42 16.33 -19.64
C GLN A 329 -2.93 17.66 -20.19
N ARG A 330 -4.24 17.93 -20.13
CA ARG A 330 -4.86 19.09 -20.79
C ARG A 330 -5.80 19.87 -19.89
N LYS A 331 -6.73 19.20 -19.21
CA LYS A 331 -7.76 19.83 -18.38
C LYS A 331 -7.98 19.00 -17.12
N GLY A 332 -8.13 19.66 -15.98
CA GLY A 332 -8.49 19.02 -14.74
C GLY A 332 -9.52 19.84 -13.95
N LYS A 333 -10.32 19.17 -13.14
CA LYS A 333 -11.28 19.78 -12.20
C LYS A 333 -11.25 18.99 -10.90
N ILE A 334 -11.26 19.70 -9.78
CA ILE A 334 -11.52 19.12 -8.45
C ILE A 334 -12.84 19.69 -7.97
N SER A 335 -13.76 18.85 -7.53
CA SER A 335 -15.08 19.24 -7.06
C SER A 335 -15.54 18.45 -5.85
N LEU A 336 -16.58 18.95 -5.21
CA LEU A 336 -17.26 18.34 -4.08
C LEU A 336 -18.72 18.14 -4.46
N VAL A 337 -19.23 16.93 -4.23
CA VAL A 337 -20.63 16.59 -4.44
C VAL A 337 -21.27 16.44 -3.07
N ASN A 338 -22.25 17.29 -2.79
CA ASN A 338 -22.95 17.28 -1.51
C ASN A 338 -24.24 16.45 -1.64
N LYS A 339 -24.30 15.28 -0.99
CA LYS A 339 -25.49 14.43 -0.89
C LYS A 339 -26.31 14.68 0.37
N ASN A 340 -25.88 15.62 1.21
CA ASN A 340 -26.60 16.00 2.42
C ASN A 340 -27.82 16.87 2.10
N ALA A 341 -28.74 16.95 3.07
CA ALA A 341 -29.94 17.77 2.97
C ALA A 341 -29.69 19.29 3.12
N THR A 342 -28.52 19.67 3.63
CA THR A 342 -28.14 21.07 3.91
C THR A 342 -26.96 21.52 3.06
N ALA A 343 -26.87 22.83 2.80
CA ALA A 343 -25.71 23.40 2.13
C ALA A 343 -24.48 23.33 3.03
N LEU A 344 -23.31 23.13 2.45
CA LEU A 344 -22.04 23.04 3.17
C LEU A 344 -21.07 24.13 2.71
N ASP A 345 -20.55 24.89 3.67
CA ASP A 345 -19.52 25.90 3.42
C ASP A 345 -18.13 25.29 3.60
N ILE A 346 -17.33 25.33 2.54
CA ILE A 346 -16.07 24.59 2.45
C ILE A 346 -14.97 25.54 1.99
N THR A 347 -13.84 25.48 2.66
CA THR A 347 -12.59 26.08 2.21
C THR A 347 -11.74 24.99 1.55
N LEU A 348 -11.49 25.14 0.26
CA LEU A 348 -10.66 24.25 -0.55
C LEU A 348 -9.34 24.93 -0.90
N THR A 349 -8.22 24.29 -0.56
CA THR A 349 -6.88 24.81 -0.84
C THR A 349 -6.10 23.82 -1.70
N LEU A 350 -5.60 24.28 -2.86
CA LEU A 350 -4.91 23.45 -3.84
C LEU A 350 -3.50 23.99 -4.15
N SER A 351 -2.56 23.07 -4.39
CA SER A 351 -1.32 23.38 -5.13
C SER A 351 -1.24 22.53 -6.38
N THR A 352 -0.89 23.20 -7.48
CA THR A 352 -0.60 22.56 -8.77
C THR A 352 0.79 22.96 -9.22
N LYS A 353 1.48 22.06 -9.95
CA LYS A 353 2.73 22.39 -10.64
C LYS A 353 2.72 21.86 -12.07
N PRO A 354 3.45 22.48 -13.01
CA PRO A 354 3.68 21.90 -14.33
C PRO A 354 4.24 20.48 -14.21
N CYS A 355 3.75 19.58 -15.05
CA CYS A 355 4.14 18.18 -15.03
C CYS A 355 4.40 17.72 -16.47
N ALA A 356 5.54 17.08 -16.72
CA ALA A 356 5.80 16.49 -18.02
C ALA A 356 4.94 15.24 -18.21
N TRP A 357 4.09 15.25 -19.24
CA TRP A 357 3.32 14.07 -19.62
C TRP A 357 4.13 13.19 -20.59
N THR A 358 4.23 11.91 -20.28
CA THR A 358 4.97 10.93 -21.09
C THR A 358 4.09 9.72 -21.39
N ALA A 359 4.56 8.83 -22.28
CA ALA A 359 3.92 7.55 -22.52
C ALA A 359 3.84 6.64 -21.28
N ARG A 360 4.55 6.96 -20.17
CA ARG A 360 4.44 6.23 -18.90
C ARG A 360 3.50 6.88 -17.88
N SER A 361 3.10 8.14 -18.08
CA SER A 361 2.24 8.87 -17.14
C SER A 361 0.89 8.16 -16.94
N LEU A 362 0.37 8.23 -15.72
CA LEU A 362 -0.86 7.60 -15.26
C LEU A 362 -1.71 8.65 -14.51
N TYR A 363 -3.03 8.57 -14.64
CA TYR A 363 -3.97 9.36 -13.86
C TYR A 363 -4.12 8.80 -12.46
N PHE A 364 -4.34 9.64 -11.47
CA PHE A 364 -4.67 9.19 -10.12
C PHE A 364 -6.15 8.85 -10.01
N HIS A 365 -6.45 7.72 -9.37
CA HIS A 365 -7.79 7.24 -9.11
C HIS A 365 -8.03 6.98 -7.63
N ALA A 366 -9.27 7.20 -7.21
CA ALA A 366 -9.77 6.73 -5.92
C ALA A 366 -11.23 6.29 -6.06
N ASP A 367 -11.47 4.99 -5.86
CA ASP A 367 -12.78 4.36 -5.95
C ASP A 367 -13.24 3.95 -4.56
N TRP A 368 -14.53 4.08 -4.29
CA TRP A 368 -15.15 3.70 -3.03
C TRP A 368 -16.30 2.73 -3.23
N ARG A 369 -16.41 1.74 -2.33
CA ARG A 369 -17.56 0.84 -2.21
C ARG A 369 -17.99 0.71 -0.76
N LEU A 370 -19.27 0.42 -0.56
CA LEU A 370 -19.87 0.03 0.72
C LEU A 370 -20.78 -1.18 0.49
N GLU A 371 -20.70 -2.14 1.40
CA GLU A 371 -21.59 -3.27 1.45
C GLU A 371 -22.00 -3.56 2.89
N LYS A 372 -23.31 -3.67 3.11
CA LYS A 372 -23.86 -3.94 4.44
C LYS A 372 -24.08 -5.42 4.66
N ASN A 373 -23.96 -5.86 5.91
CA ASN A 373 -24.20 -7.23 6.35
C ASN A 373 -23.36 -8.27 5.58
N VAL A 374 -22.09 -7.95 5.32
CA VAL A 374 -21.12 -8.93 4.81
C VAL A 374 -20.99 -10.06 5.82
N ALA A 375 -21.20 -11.30 5.39
CA ALA A 375 -21.18 -12.45 6.30
C ALA A 375 -19.75 -12.80 6.71
N ILE A 376 -19.50 -12.81 8.02
CA ILE A 376 -18.24 -13.28 8.62
C ILE A 376 -18.42 -14.70 9.14
N LYS A 377 -17.45 -15.56 8.88
CA LYS A 377 -17.47 -16.98 9.21
C LYS A 377 -16.31 -17.35 10.12
N ARG A 378 -16.51 -18.33 11.00
CA ARG A 378 -15.48 -18.76 11.94
C ARG A 378 -14.49 -19.73 11.30
N THR A 379 -14.98 -20.62 10.47
CA THR A 379 -14.20 -21.72 9.89
C THR A 379 -14.52 -21.93 8.44
N GLU A 380 -13.65 -22.63 7.71
CA GLU A 380 -13.91 -23.02 6.33
C GLU A 380 -15.21 -23.83 6.17
N GLN A 381 -15.57 -24.66 7.16
CA GLN A 381 -16.81 -25.45 7.13
C GLN A 381 -18.07 -24.58 7.11
N ASP A 382 -17.98 -23.36 7.65
CA ASP A 382 -19.05 -22.36 7.61
C ASP A 382 -19.16 -21.63 6.25
N LYS A 383 -18.32 -22.00 5.28
CA LYS A 383 -18.28 -21.50 3.90
C LYS A 383 -18.08 -19.97 3.83
N PRO A 384 -16.91 -19.46 4.28
CA PRO A 384 -16.54 -18.06 4.09
C PRO A 384 -16.53 -17.66 2.61
N THR A 385 -16.49 -16.35 2.40
CA THR A 385 -16.37 -15.76 1.07
C THR A 385 -15.15 -14.86 1.00
N GLU A 386 -14.82 -14.38 -0.20
CA GLU A 386 -13.86 -13.30 -0.39
C GLU A 386 -14.61 -12.04 -0.76
N TRP A 387 -14.38 -10.95 -0.02
CA TRP A 387 -14.94 -9.65 -0.31
C TRP A 387 -13.94 -8.81 -1.11
N ASP A 388 -14.27 -8.52 -2.37
CA ASP A 388 -13.40 -7.75 -3.25
C ASP A 388 -13.33 -6.28 -2.80
N LEU A 389 -12.17 -5.81 -2.35
CA LEU A 389 -11.96 -4.38 -2.08
C LEU A 389 -11.98 -3.60 -3.40
N ASN A 390 -11.31 -4.13 -4.43
CA ASN A 390 -11.37 -3.59 -5.79
C ASN A 390 -11.07 -4.67 -6.85
N ASN A 391 -11.58 -4.43 -8.05
CA ASN A 391 -11.32 -5.18 -9.26
C ASN A 391 -11.14 -4.16 -10.39
N ILE A 392 -9.98 -4.10 -11.03
CA ILE A 392 -9.61 -3.04 -11.97
C ILE A 392 -9.24 -3.66 -13.31
N GLN A 393 -9.81 -3.13 -14.38
CA GLN A 393 -9.44 -3.44 -15.75
C GLN A 393 -8.60 -2.31 -16.34
N GLY A 394 -7.48 -2.68 -16.97
CA GLY A 394 -6.57 -1.75 -17.64
C GLY A 394 -5.13 -1.90 -17.16
N GLN A 395 -4.33 -0.86 -17.35
CA GLN A 395 -2.92 -0.81 -16.96
C GLN A 395 -2.71 0.24 -15.89
N GLY A 396 -1.93 -0.06 -14.86
CA GLY A 396 -1.78 0.84 -13.72
C GLY A 396 -0.85 0.37 -12.62
N VAL A 397 -0.96 1.05 -11.48
CA VAL A 397 -0.22 0.79 -10.24
C VAL A 397 -1.17 0.97 -9.06
N PHE A 398 -1.40 -0.08 -8.28
CA PHE A 398 -2.14 0.00 -7.01
C PHE A 398 -1.24 0.53 -5.90
N VAL A 399 -1.74 1.50 -5.11
CA VAL A 399 -0.96 2.24 -4.10
C VAL A 399 -1.59 2.25 -2.71
N GLY A 400 -2.54 1.35 -2.44
CA GLY A 400 -3.11 1.12 -1.12
C GLY A 400 -4.58 1.49 -1.00
N GLU A 401 -5.06 1.53 0.23
CA GLU A 401 -6.48 1.59 0.52
C GLU A 401 -6.79 2.06 1.95
N THR A 402 -8.07 2.32 2.20
CA THR A 402 -8.67 2.50 3.52
C THR A 402 -9.84 1.54 3.63
N LEU A 403 -9.87 0.73 4.68
CA LEU A 403 -10.94 -0.19 5.02
C LEU A 403 -11.62 0.28 6.31
N ALA A 404 -12.91 0.60 6.21
CA ALA A 404 -13.77 0.87 7.36
C ALA A 404 -14.74 -0.28 7.55
N VAL A 405 -14.80 -0.81 8.77
CA VAL A 405 -15.65 -1.94 9.14
C VAL A 405 -16.51 -1.56 10.33
N ASN A 406 -17.82 -1.58 10.15
CA ASN A 406 -18.75 -1.55 11.27
C ASN A 406 -19.06 -3.00 11.68
N ASN A 407 -18.38 -3.48 12.70
CA ASN A 407 -18.52 -4.85 13.18
C ASN A 407 -19.78 -4.99 14.03
N HIS A 408 -20.67 -5.92 13.67
CA HIS A 408 -21.89 -6.18 14.45
C HIS A 408 -21.69 -7.26 15.52
N MET A 409 -20.47 -7.77 15.66
CA MET A 409 -20.08 -8.81 16.62
C MET A 409 -19.22 -8.22 17.74
N HIS A 410 -19.12 -8.93 18.87
CA HIS A 410 -18.24 -8.58 20.00
C HIS A 410 -16.94 -9.42 19.99
N LYS A 411 -16.52 -9.84 18.80
CA LYS A 411 -15.29 -10.59 18.56
C LYS A 411 -14.64 -10.16 17.26
N TRP A 412 -13.34 -10.44 17.17
CA TRP A 412 -12.50 -10.10 16.04
C TRP A 412 -13.05 -10.65 14.71
N TYR A 413 -13.08 -9.78 13.71
CA TYR A 413 -13.65 -10.03 12.39
C TYR A 413 -12.61 -10.20 11.29
N GLY A 414 -11.32 -10.05 11.61
CA GLY A 414 -10.25 -9.84 10.64
C GLY A 414 -9.23 -10.98 10.57
N GLU A 415 -9.62 -12.22 10.88
CA GLU A 415 -8.71 -13.37 10.72
C GLU A 415 -8.43 -13.67 9.24
N GLY A 416 -9.30 -13.22 8.34
CA GLY A 416 -9.23 -13.57 6.93
C GLY A 416 -8.02 -13.01 6.19
N ASP A 417 -7.43 -13.84 5.34
CA ASP A 417 -6.30 -13.47 4.52
C ASP A 417 -6.69 -12.48 3.42
N GLN A 418 -5.91 -11.43 3.29
CA GLN A 418 -5.95 -10.58 2.12
C GLN A 418 -5.20 -11.23 0.96
N LYS A 419 -5.75 -11.14 -0.25
CA LYS A 419 -5.16 -11.74 -1.45
C LYS A 419 -5.21 -10.79 -2.64
N LEU A 420 -4.13 -10.77 -3.41
CA LEU A 420 -3.95 -9.87 -4.54
C LEU A 420 -3.53 -10.63 -5.80
N TRP A 421 -4.26 -10.41 -6.90
CA TRP A 421 -4.00 -11.00 -8.21
C TRP A 421 -3.65 -9.92 -9.23
N VAL A 422 -2.65 -10.21 -10.06
CA VAL A 422 -2.27 -9.36 -11.17
C VAL A 422 -2.46 -10.13 -12.48
N ASP A 423 -2.99 -9.47 -13.49
CA ASP A 423 -3.00 -9.90 -14.90
C ASP A 423 -3.55 -11.31 -15.18
N GLY A 424 -4.44 -11.82 -14.33
CA GLY A 424 -5.13 -13.10 -14.51
C GLY A 424 -4.35 -14.32 -14.01
N GLU A 425 -3.41 -14.14 -13.08
CA GLU A 425 -2.71 -15.23 -12.41
C GLU A 425 -3.67 -16.24 -11.73
N ASP A 426 -3.32 -17.54 -11.79
CA ASP A 426 -4.10 -18.62 -11.17
C ASP A 426 -3.96 -18.67 -9.63
N PHE A 427 -2.87 -18.10 -9.10
CA PHE A 427 -2.57 -18.01 -7.67
C PHE A 427 -2.14 -16.57 -7.35
N PRO A 428 -2.55 -15.99 -6.20
CA PRO A 428 -2.30 -14.59 -5.91
C PRO A 428 -0.79 -14.27 -5.79
N SER A 429 -0.40 -13.13 -6.35
CA SER A 429 0.94 -12.53 -6.20
C SER A 429 1.24 -12.13 -4.75
N GLU A 430 0.21 -11.79 -3.98
CA GLU A 430 0.29 -11.62 -2.52
C GLU A 430 -0.78 -12.44 -1.82
N PHE A 431 -0.37 -13.29 -0.88
CA PHE A 431 -1.26 -14.09 -0.02
C PHE A 431 -0.92 -13.78 1.44
N GLY A 432 -1.88 -13.23 2.16
CA GLY A 432 -1.78 -12.73 3.53
C GLY A 432 -1.56 -13.73 4.65
N THR A 433 -1.78 -13.23 5.86
CA THR A 433 -1.78 -13.96 7.15
C THR A 433 -2.84 -13.39 8.12
N GLY A 434 -3.88 -12.77 7.57
CA GLY A 434 -4.87 -12.00 8.34
C GLY A 434 -4.97 -10.53 7.94
N LEU A 435 -6.14 -9.96 8.21
CA LEU A 435 -6.50 -8.61 7.80
C LEU A 435 -5.61 -7.57 8.49
N GLU A 436 -5.40 -7.68 9.80
CA GLU A 436 -4.63 -6.71 10.57
C GLU A 436 -3.14 -6.70 10.18
N ASP A 437 -2.63 -7.85 9.76
CA ASP A 437 -1.23 -8.06 9.40
C ASP A 437 -0.86 -7.23 8.18
N TYR A 438 -1.79 -7.13 7.22
CA TYR A 438 -1.66 -6.24 6.07
C TYR A 438 -1.43 -4.79 6.48
N TYR A 439 -2.09 -4.33 7.55
CA TYR A 439 -2.02 -2.96 8.06
C TYR A 439 -0.84 -2.72 9.01
N ASN A 440 0.16 -3.60 9.03
CA ASN A 440 1.37 -3.50 9.87
C ASN A 440 1.08 -3.48 11.36
N THR A 441 0.16 -4.34 11.77
CA THR A 441 -0.06 -4.62 13.17
C THR A 441 -0.23 -6.13 13.34
N SER A 442 -0.67 -6.59 14.52
CA SER A 442 -0.77 -8.01 14.85
C SER A 442 -1.71 -8.23 16.05
N TRP A 443 -2.20 -9.46 16.20
CA TRP A 443 -2.91 -9.95 17.39
C TRP A 443 -4.27 -9.29 17.61
N ALA A 444 -5.12 -9.22 16.57
CA ALA A 444 -6.46 -8.63 16.63
C ALA A 444 -6.49 -7.25 17.35
N PRO A 445 -5.71 -6.26 16.87
CA PRO A 445 -5.45 -5.03 17.60
C PRO A 445 -6.63 -4.07 17.45
N VAL A 446 -7.34 -3.85 18.55
CA VAL A 446 -8.38 -2.83 18.63
C VAL A 446 -7.84 -1.58 19.32
N VAL A 447 -6.78 -1.02 18.72
CA VAL A 447 -6.06 0.14 19.26
C VAL A 447 -5.64 1.07 18.14
N LEU A 448 -5.65 2.38 18.42
CA LEU A 448 -5.21 3.39 17.47
C LEU A 448 -3.68 3.37 17.35
N TYR A 449 -3.17 3.40 16.12
CA TYR A 449 -1.76 3.61 15.84
C TYR A 449 -1.57 4.40 14.55
N GLN A 450 -0.46 5.12 14.46
CA GLN A 450 -0.16 5.98 13.31
C GLN A 450 1.28 5.76 12.87
N THR A 451 1.47 5.36 11.61
CA THR A 451 2.80 5.24 10.98
C THR A 451 2.76 5.90 9.60
N PRO A 452 3.92 6.18 8.97
CA PRO A 452 3.92 6.80 7.65
C PRO A 452 3.10 6.04 6.61
N PHE A 453 3.06 4.70 6.69
CA PHE A 453 2.45 3.87 5.64
C PHE A 453 1.23 3.08 6.07
N ALA A 454 1.00 2.81 7.37
CA ALA A 454 -0.23 2.17 7.82
C ALA A 454 -0.72 2.66 9.19
N ASN A 455 -2.03 2.67 9.40
CA ASN A 455 -2.66 3.30 10.55
C ASN A 455 -3.96 2.56 10.92
N ALA A 456 -4.26 2.48 12.21
CA ALA A 456 -5.62 2.29 12.71
C ALA A 456 -6.14 3.64 13.19
N THR A 457 -7.13 4.17 12.47
CA THR A 457 -7.63 5.54 12.66
C THR A 457 -8.88 5.57 13.53
N ARG A 458 -9.63 4.46 13.59
CA ARG A 458 -10.81 4.31 14.44
C ARG A 458 -10.87 2.92 15.04
N ALA A 459 -11.25 2.86 16.32
CA ALA A 459 -11.45 1.63 17.10
C ALA A 459 -12.44 1.98 18.23
N ASP A 460 -13.73 1.69 18.01
CA ASP A 460 -14.79 2.19 18.91
C ASP A 460 -14.86 1.44 20.24
N ASN A 461 -14.66 0.11 20.25
CA ASN A 461 -14.77 -0.72 21.46
C ASN A 461 -13.63 -1.75 21.53
N GLU A 462 -13.12 -2.06 22.72
CA GLU A 462 -11.99 -2.99 22.92
C GLU A 462 -12.24 -4.42 22.38
N ASP A 463 -13.50 -4.83 22.31
CA ASP A 463 -13.95 -6.13 21.77
C ASP A 463 -14.22 -6.10 20.26
N SER A 464 -13.77 -5.04 19.58
CA SER A 464 -13.95 -4.76 18.15
C SER A 464 -15.38 -4.46 17.69
N PHE A 465 -16.38 -4.38 18.59
CA PHE A 465 -17.74 -3.98 18.22
C PHE A 465 -17.78 -2.54 17.68
N GLY A 466 -18.63 -2.29 16.68
CA GLY A 466 -18.81 -0.96 16.09
C GLY A 466 -17.78 -0.62 15.03
N GLU A 467 -17.52 0.67 14.84
CA GLU A 467 -16.69 1.16 13.74
C GLU A 467 -15.20 1.00 14.04
N ASN A 468 -14.51 0.41 13.06
CA ASN A 468 -13.08 0.22 13.05
C ASN A 468 -12.56 0.72 11.69
N THR A 469 -11.38 1.33 11.66
CA THR A 469 -10.80 1.76 10.39
C THR A 469 -9.31 1.53 10.37
N PHE A 470 -8.88 0.81 9.33
CA PHE A 470 -7.49 0.61 8.98
C PHE A 470 -7.18 1.25 7.63
N THR A 471 -5.98 1.79 7.47
CA THR A 471 -5.56 2.35 6.20
C THR A 471 -4.08 2.11 5.97
N ARG A 472 -3.72 1.75 4.73
CA ARG A 472 -2.33 1.58 4.31
C ARG A 472 -2.09 2.20 2.95
N THR A 473 -0.96 2.87 2.79
CA THR A 473 -0.48 3.37 1.50
C THR A 473 0.80 2.65 1.13
N ARG A 474 0.94 2.34 -0.17
CA ARG A 474 2.07 1.61 -0.73
C ARG A 474 2.93 2.54 -1.57
N ASN A 475 4.24 2.41 -1.40
CA ASN A 475 5.25 3.19 -2.12
C ASN A 475 6.18 2.24 -2.87
N LEU A 476 7.25 1.77 -2.22
CA LEU A 476 8.15 0.81 -2.87
C LEU A 476 7.47 -0.55 -3.12
N ASP A 477 6.49 -0.89 -2.30
CA ASP A 477 5.61 -2.05 -2.41
C ASP A 477 4.29 -1.75 -3.16
N ALA A 478 4.29 -0.72 -4.02
CA ALA A 478 3.19 -0.50 -4.96
C ALA A 478 3.15 -1.62 -6.02
N VAL A 479 1.95 -2.00 -6.47
CA VAL A 479 1.72 -3.18 -7.32
C VAL A 479 1.38 -2.75 -8.76
N PRO A 480 2.31 -2.85 -9.72
CA PRO A 480 2.04 -2.60 -11.12
C PRO A 480 1.22 -3.74 -11.73
N PHE A 481 0.31 -3.41 -12.64
CA PHE A 481 -0.47 -4.36 -13.42
C PHE A 481 -0.63 -3.87 -14.86
N THR A 482 -0.77 -4.79 -15.82
CA THR A 482 -0.80 -4.46 -17.26
C THR A 482 -2.17 -4.60 -17.91
N LYS A 483 -3.04 -5.44 -17.34
CA LYS A 483 -4.36 -5.76 -17.87
C LYS A 483 -5.43 -5.81 -16.79
N HIS A 484 -5.11 -6.36 -15.62
CA HIS A 484 -6.09 -6.61 -14.58
C HIS A 484 -5.47 -6.61 -13.20
N PHE A 485 -6.21 -6.12 -12.21
CA PHE A 485 -5.84 -6.17 -10.81
C PHE A 485 -7.07 -6.53 -9.97
N ARG A 486 -6.93 -7.48 -9.06
CA ARG A 486 -7.98 -7.81 -8.08
C ARG A 486 -7.38 -7.88 -6.70
N TYR A 487 -8.05 -7.27 -5.74
CA TYR A 487 -7.66 -7.32 -4.33
C TYR A 487 -8.89 -7.62 -3.49
N ASN A 488 -8.79 -8.64 -2.65
CA ASN A 488 -9.87 -9.07 -1.78
C ASN A 488 -9.36 -9.50 -0.40
N VAL A 489 -10.30 -9.67 0.53
CA VAL A 489 -10.05 -10.24 1.84
C VAL A 489 -11.05 -11.34 2.12
N GLU A 490 -10.60 -12.43 2.74
CA GLU A 490 -11.49 -13.45 3.26
C GLU A 490 -12.36 -12.90 4.39
N THR A 491 -13.60 -13.37 4.46
CA THR A 491 -14.55 -12.98 5.49
C THR A 491 -14.51 -13.94 6.67
N LEU A 492 -13.32 -14.11 7.28
CA LEU A 492 -13.08 -14.97 8.44
C LEU A 492 -12.89 -14.16 9.73
N GLY A 493 -13.44 -14.65 10.84
CA GLY A 493 -13.31 -14.07 12.17
C GLY A 493 -13.42 -15.11 13.30
N TRP A 494 -13.48 -14.67 14.55
CA TRP A 494 -13.56 -15.58 15.71
C TRP A 494 -14.95 -16.15 15.96
N GLU A 495 -15.99 -15.62 15.30
CA GLU A 495 -17.33 -16.17 15.32
C GLU A 495 -18.09 -15.93 14.01
N ASN A 496 -19.23 -16.64 13.87
CA ASN A 496 -20.14 -16.41 12.76
C ASN A 496 -20.99 -15.16 13.04
N GLY A 497 -21.09 -14.27 12.07
CA GLY A 497 -21.92 -13.07 12.17
C GLY A 497 -21.85 -12.23 10.91
N SER A 498 -21.81 -10.91 11.09
CA SER A 498 -21.80 -9.96 9.98
C SER A 498 -21.17 -8.63 10.36
N ALA A 499 -20.78 -7.87 9.34
CA ALA A 499 -20.31 -6.51 9.49
C ALA A 499 -20.59 -5.70 8.21
N ASP A 500 -20.65 -4.37 8.32
CA ASP A 500 -20.68 -3.50 7.13
C ASP A 500 -19.25 -3.16 6.72
N PHE A 501 -18.90 -3.37 5.45
CA PHE A 501 -17.56 -3.15 4.91
C PHE A 501 -17.58 -2.00 3.91
N ALA A 502 -16.69 -1.03 4.10
CA ALA A 502 -16.42 0.01 3.13
C ALA A 502 -14.93 0.10 2.80
N ALA A 503 -14.61 0.20 1.52
CA ALA A 503 -13.23 0.32 1.05
C ALA A 503 -13.08 1.51 0.13
N THR A 504 -12.05 2.33 0.36
CA THR A 504 -11.52 3.28 -0.63
C THR A 504 -10.18 2.77 -1.14
N THR A 505 -10.10 2.51 -2.43
CA THR A 505 -8.85 2.05 -3.08
C THR A 505 -8.20 3.19 -3.83
N TYR A 506 -6.89 3.39 -3.63
CA TYR A 506 -6.09 4.39 -4.33
C TYR A 506 -5.17 3.70 -5.35
N TRP A 507 -5.17 4.20 -6.59
CA TRP A 507 -4.35 3.62 -7.65
C TRP A 507 -4.06 4.66 -8.75
N TYR A 508 -3.15 4.29 -9.66
CA TYR A 508 -2.83 5.08 -10.84
C TYR A 508 -3.12 4.29 -12.10
N GLY A 509 -3.84 4.89 -13.05
CA GLY A 509 -4.35 4.21 -14.24
C GLY A 509 -3.95 4.88 -15.55
N LYS A 510 -3.77 4.07 -16.61
CA LYS A 510 -3.85 4.59 -17.97
C LYS A 510 -5.23 5.14 -18.26
N LYS A 511 -5.31 6.05 -19.23
CA LYS A 511 -6.58 6.54 -19.75
C LYS A 511 -7.48 5.35 -20.11
N GLY A 512 -8.73 5.38 -19.66
CA GLY A 512 -9.70 4.30 -19.88
C GLY A 512 -9.55 3.08 -18.97
N SER A 513 -8.54 3.01 -18.09
CA SER A 513 -8.54 2.05 -16.99
C SER A 513 -9.70 2.38 -16.04
N LYS A 514 -10.36 1.36 -15.49
CA LYS A 514 -11.54 1.53 -14.63
C LYS A 514 -11.67 0.43 -13.59
N THR A 515 -12.27 0.77 -12.45
CA THR A 515 -12.82 -0.25 -11.55
C THR A 515 -14.01 -0.95 -12.20
N LEU A 516 -14.16 -2.23 -11.90
CA LEU A 516 -15.31 -3.08 -12.21
C LEU A 516 -16.24 -3.22 -11.00
N ILE A 517 -15.89 -2.64 -9.85
CA ILE A 517 -16.79 -2.59 -8.71
C ILE A 517 -17.86 -1.53 -8.97
N GLU A 518 -19.11 -1.96 -8.92
CA GLU A 518 -20.25 -1.04 -9.00
C GLU A 518 -20.38 -0.26 -7.69
N GLN A 519 -20.44 1.06 -7.81
CA GLN A 519 -20.77 1.91 -6.67
C GLN A 519 -22.28 1.82 -6.40
N LYS A 520 -22.65 1.24 -5.26
CA LYS A 520 -24.03 1.29 -4.79
C LYS A 520 -24.34 2.72 -4.29
N PRO A 521 -25.52 3.27 -4.60
CA PRO A 521 -25.95 4.53 -3.99
C PRO A 521 -26.04 4.38 -2.46
N LEU A 522 -25.68 5.46 -1.75
CA LEU A 522 -25.81 5.57 -0.29
C LEU A 522 -27.27 5.53 0.18
#